data_AF-A0A562V3N0-F1
#
_entry.id   AF-A0A562V3N0-F1
#
_cell.length_a   1.000
_cell.length_b   1.000
_cell.length_c   1.000
_cell.angle_alpha   90.00
_cell.angle_beta   90.00
_cell.angle_gamma   90.00
#
_symmetry.space_group_name_H-M   'P 1'
#
loop_
_entity.id
_entity.type
_entity.pdbx_description
1 polymer ?
#
loop_
_entity_poly.entity_id
_entity_poly.type
_entity_poly.pdbx_seq_one_letter_code
_entity_poly.pdbx_strand_id
1 'polypeptide(L)'
;MSSRVETGGGDVDGTLRRAVTVLAARPGVRHHRDVIAPDGFRDTFSGGGLEAIVIWQPGRWLGLDLSIRLPGEPVAYYWIDTDLYDVSKPEQADFLREVAADIVALLGMIARRTLPVGRWRGRPAFVVPDGERFRRVVRGRIGCAAAGFDTMADALAGGDWFCPDLSSRGVRR
;
A
#
# COMPACT_ATOMS: atom_id res chain seq x y z
N MET A 1 31.84 26.09 0.54
CA MET A 1 31.25 24.95 1.26
C MET A 1 29.75 25.00 1.03
N SER A 2 29.23 24.25 0.06
CA SER A 2 27.79 24.17 -0.20
C SER A 2 27.15 23.20 0.78
N SER A 3 26.35 23.71 1.71
CA SER A 3 25.47 22.89 2.55
C SER A 3 24.37 22.31 1.68
N ARG A 4 24.48 21.03 1.37
CA ARG A 4 23.41 20.24 0.77
C ARG A 4 22.33 20.14 1.84
N VAL A 5 21.23 20.89 1.68
CA VAL A 5 20.01 20.62 2.43
C VAL A 5 19.59 19.22 2.01
N GLU A 6 19.74 18.25 2.90
CA GLU A 6 19.12 16.93 2.75
C GLU A 6 17.62 17.17 2.78
N THR A 7 17.05 17.40 1.60
CA THR A 7 15.61 17.39 1.41
C THR A 7 15.13 16.02 1.86
N GLY A 8 14.17 15.97 2.79
CA GLY A 8 13.65 14.74 3.41
C GLY A 8 13.09 13.68 2.44
N GLY A 9 13.17 13.90 1.12
CA GLY A 9 12.87 12.91 0.08
C GLY A 9 13.94 11.83 -0.11
N GLY A 10 15.18 12.04 0.33
CA GLY A 10 16.25 11.03 0.18
C GLY A 10 16.00 9.76 0.99
N ASP A 11 15.44 9.89 2.20
CA ASP A 11 15.07 8.75 3.05
C ASP A 11 13.79 8.04 2.56
N VAL A 12 12.82 8.82 2.08
CA VAL A 12 11.56 8.31 1.51
C VAL A 12 11.82 7.46 0.27
N ASP A 13 12.58 7.97 -0.70
CA ASP A 13 12.91 7.24 -1.94
C ASP A 13 13.65 5.94 -1.63
N GLY A 14 14.70 6.00 -0.80
CA GLY A 14 15.48 4.84 -0.42
C GLY A 14 14.65 3.76 0.27
N THR A 15 13.75 4.16 1.17
CA THR A 15 12.88 3.22 1.90
C THR A 15 11.81 2.61 0.99
N LEU A 16 11.16 3.41 0.14
CA LEU A 16 10.19 2.90 -0.83
C LEU A 16 10.83 1.92 -1.81
N ARG A 17 12.01 2.24 -2.36
CA ARG A 17 12.74 1.37 -3.28
C ARG A 17 13.06 0.03 -2.64
N ARG A 18 13.50 0.01 -1.38
CA ARG A 18 13.74 -1.24 -0.63
C ARG A 18 12.46 -2.06 -0.50
N ALA A 19 11.36 -1.45 -0.09
CA ALA A 19 10.08 -2.14 0.08
C ALA A 19 9.57 -2.74 -1.25
N VAL A 20 9.67 -1.98 -2.34
CA VAL A 20 9.37 -2.44 -3.69
C VAL A 20 10.24 -3.64 -4.08
N THR A 21 11.56 -3.56 -3.89
CA THR A 21 12.47 -4.65 -4.24
C THR A 21 12.15 -5.93 -3.45
N VAL A 22 11.80 -5.80 -2.18
CA VAL A 22 11.40 -6.94 -1.35
C VAL A 22 10.12 -7.59 -1.90
N LEU A 23 9.11 -6.81 -2.28
CA LEU A 23 7.87 -7.36 -2.86
C LEU A 23 8.11 -7.97 -4.25
N ALA A 24 8.90 -7.30 -5.10
CA ALA A 24 9.23 -7.76 -6.44
C ALA A 24 9.96 -9.12 -6.44
N ALA A 25 10.77 -9.39 -5.41
CA ALA A 25 11.49 -10.65 -5.26
C ALA A 25 10.59 -11.82 -4.79
N ARG A 26 9.31 -11.59 -4.48
CA ARG A 26 8.43 -12.64 -3.96
C ARG A 26 8.00 -13.62 -5.06
N PRO A 27 8.11 -14.95 -4.81
CA PRO A 27 7.62 -15.95 -5.76
C PRO A 27 6.13 -15.73 -6.11
N GLY A 28 5.83 -15.73 -7.40
CA GLY A 28 4.47 -15.53 -7.93
C GLY A 28 4.10 -14.07 -8.19
N VAL A 29 4.90 -13.10 -7.71
CA VAL A 29 4.74 -11.68 -8.03
C VAL A 29 5.46 -11.36 -9.34
N ARG A 30 4.70 -10.86 -10.31
CA ARG A 30 5.24 -10.17 -11.49
C ARG A 30 5.39 -8.70 -11.15
N HIS A 31 6.51 -8.12 -11.57
CA HIS A 31 6.86 -6.73 -11.31
C HIS A 31 7.29 -6.05 -12.60
N HIS A 32 6.82 -4.82 -12.80
CA HIS A 32 7.22 -3.94 -13.89
C HIS A 32 7.48 -2.53 -13.34
N ARG A 33 8.55 -1.88 -13.81
CA ARG A 33 8.93 -0.53 -13.40
C ARG A 33 9.00 0.40 -14.62
N ASP A 34 8.31 1.53 -14.50
CA ASP A 34 8.45 2.68 -15.39
C ASP A 34 9.20 3.81 -14.67
N VAL A 35 10.06 4.52 -15.40
CA VAL A 35 10.64 5.79 -14.94
C VAL A 35 9.73 6.92 -15.43
N ILE A 36 9.17 7.69 -14.51
CA ILE A 36 8.12 8.69 -14.81
C ILE A 36 8.55 10.13 -14.53
N ALA A 37 9.72 10.31 -13.92
CA ALA A 37 10.36 11.59 -13.62
C ALA A 37 11.85 11.34 -13.30
N PRO A 38 12.71 12.38 -13.26
CA PRO A 38 14.02 12.27 -12.61
C PRO A 38 13.84 11.73 -11.18
N ASP A 39 14.49 10.62 -10.87
CA ASP A 39 14.38 9.88 -9.60
C ASP A 39 12.98 9.36 -9.23
N GLY A 40 11.99 9.54 -10.11
CA GLY A 40 10.61 9.08 -9.94
C GLY A 40 10.34 7.76 -10.64
N PHE A 41 9.42 6.96 -10.08
CA PHE A 41 9.08 5.65 -10.60
C PHE A 41 7.58 5.33 -10.47
N ARG A 42 7.13 4.43 -11.33
CA ARG A 42 5.87 3.69 -11.18
C ARG A 42 6.20 2.20 -11.16
N ASP A 43 5.93 1.54 -10.05
CA ASP A 43 6.09 0.11 -9.88
C ASP A 43 4.73 -0.57 -9.89
N THR A 44 4.52 -1.49 -10.84
CA THR A 44 3.29 -2.28 -10.97
C THR A 44 3.57 -3.73 -10.58
N PHE A 45 2.71 -4.28 -9.72
CA PHE A 45 2.78 -5.66 -9.23
C PHE A 45 1.53 -6.43 -9.62
N SER A 46 1.68 -7.70 -9.99
CA SER A 46 0.54 -8.61 -10.18
C SER A 46 0.88 -10.05 -9.82
N GLY A 47 -0.07 -10.81 -9.26
CA GLY A 47 0.13 -12.24 -8.95
C GLY A 47 -0.77 -12.74 -7.82
N GLY A 48 -1.23 -14.00 -7.87
CA GLY A 48 -2.06 -14.57 -6.77
C GLY A 48 -3.31 -13.77 -6.42
N GLY A 49 -3.91 -13.08 -7.39
CA GLY A 49 -5.06 -12.19 -7.18
C GLY A 49 -4.70 -10.77 -6.73
N LEU A 50 -3.43 -10.49 -6.43
CA LEU A 50 -2.92 -9.13 -6.18
C LEU A 50 -2.77 -8.37 -7.50
N GLU A 51 -3.20 -7.11 -7.50
CA GLU A 51 -2.73 -6.05 -8.38
C GLU A 51 -2.40 -4.83 -7.51
N ALA A 52 -1.20 -4.27 -7.67
CA ALA A 52 -0.81 -3.06 -6.93
C ALA A 52 0.03 -2.13 -7.81
N ILE A 53 -0.10 -0.82 -7.59
CA ILE A 53 0.68 0.21 -8.27
C ILE A 53 1.23 1.15 -7.20
N VAL A 54 2.54 1.36 -7.18
CA VAL A 54 3.21 2.37 -6.34
C VAL A 54 3.78 3.44 -7.24
N ILE A 55 3.45 4.70 -6.97
CA ILE A 55 3.91 5.86 -7.73
C ILE A 55 4.70 6.77 -6.81
N TRP A 56 5.94 7.06 -7.16
CA TRP A 56 6.75 8.09 -6.53
C TRP A 56 7.19 9.11 -7.57
N GLN A 57 6.78 10.36 -7.38
CA GLN A 57 7.21 11.52 -8.14
C GLN A 57 7.80 12.53 -7.15
N PRO A 58 9.13 12.62 -7.05
CA PRO A 58 9.79 13.55 -6.12
C PRO A 58 9.23 14.97 -6.22
N GLY A 59 8.83 15.52 -5.08
CA GLY A 59 8.28 16.87 -4.98
C GLY A 59 6.90 17.06 -5.62
N ARG A 60 6.21 15.99 -6.04
CA ARG A 60 4.89 16.10 -6.68
C ARG A 60 3.85 15.15 -6.12
N TRP A 61 4.16 13.86 -6.00
CA TRP A 61 3.15 12.85 -5.69
C TRP A 61 3.77 11.60 -5.09
N LEU A 62 3.13 11.04 -4.07
CA LEU A 62 3.35 9.67 -3.63
C LEU A 62 1.98 8.99 -3.52
N GLY A 63 1.87 7.76 -4.01
CA GLY A 63 0.65 6.98 -3.81
C GLY A 63 0.79 5.51 -4.08
N LEU A 64 -0.18 4.76 -3.58
CA LEU A 64 -0.38 3.34 -3.76
C LEU A 64 -1.84 3.06 -4.10
N ASP A 65 -2.04 2.26 -5.13
CA ASP A 65 -3.31 1.63 -5.48
C ASP A 65 -3.15 0.10 -5.28
N LEU A 66 -4.10 -0.53 -4.60
CA LEU A 66 -4.11 -1.95 -4.28
C LEU A 66 -5.49 -2.55 -4.55
N SER A 67 -5.49 -3.67 -5.28
CA SER A 67 -6.66 -4.54 -5.39
C SER A 67 -6.30 -5.99 -5.14
N ILE A 68 -7.24 -6.71 -4.50
CA ILE A 68 -7.18 -8.14 -4.26
C ILE A 68 -8.43 -8.78 -4.86
N ARG A 69 -8.22 -9.70 -5.80
CA ARG A 69 -9.26 -10.44 -6.52
C ARG A 69 -9.01 -11.93 -6.37
N LEU A 70 -9.76 -12.59 -5.49
CA LEU A 70 -9.70 -14.03 -5.30
C LEU A 70 -10.97 -14.71 -5.82
N PRO A 71 -10.88 -15.98 -6.29
CA PRO A 71 -12.05 -16.73 -6.72
C PRO A 71 -13.09 -16.85 -5.60
N GLY A 72 -14.36 -16.54 -5.89
CA GLY A 72 -15.47 -16.64 -4.93
C GLY A 72 -15.55 -15.51 -3.91
N GLU A 73 -14.58 -14.59 -3.92
CA GLU A 73 -14.57 -13.43 -3.03
C GLU A 73 -14.87 -12.12 -3.77
N PRO A 74 -15.54 -11.15 -3.11
CA PRO A 74 -15.62 -9.80 -3.62
C PRO A 74 -14.24 -9.19 -3.83
N VAL A 75 -14.11 -8.35 -4.85
CA VAL A 75 -12.89 -7.55 -5.05
C VAL A 75 -12.76 -6.55 -3.90
N ALA A 76 -11.64 -6.63 -3.20
CA ALA A 76 -11.25 -5.65 -2.21
C ALA A 76 -10.31 -4.63 -2.88
N TYR A 77 -10.60 -3.34 -2.71
CA TYR A 77 -9.77 -2.24 -3.22
C TYR A 77 -9.38 -1.26 -2.10
N TYR A 78 -8.13 -0.83 -2.07
CA TYR A 78 -7.57 0.15 -1.15
C TYR A 78 -6.60 1.07 -1.89
N TRP A 79 -6.55 2.33 -1.52
CA TRP A 79 -5.59 3.28 -2.05
C TRP A 79 -5.22 4.29 -0.97
N ILE A 80 -3.99 4.78 -1.02
CA ILE A 80 -3.52 5.94 -0.26
C ILE A 80 -2.63 6.77 -1.14
N ASP A 81 -2.66 8.07 -0.99
CA ASP A 81 -1.74 8.98 -1.64
C ASP A 81 -1.53 10.22 -0.78
N THR A 82 -0.69 11.12 -1.27
CA THR A 82 -0.47 12.44 -0.67
C THR A 82 -1.53 13.46 -1.10
N ASP A 83 -2.69 13.02 -1.58
CA ASP A 83 -3.79 13.83 -2.10
C ASP A 83 -3.31 14.89 -3.13
N LEU A 84 -4.08 15.96 -3.30
CA LEU A 84 -3.73 17.14 -4.12
C LEU A 84 -2.69 18.06 -3.44
N TYR A 85 -2.01 17.61 -2.37
CA TYR A 85 -1.03 18.43 -1.69
C TYR A 85 0.29 18.50 -2.46
N ASP A 86 0.88 19.70 -2.47
CA ASP A 86 2.20 19.93 -3.04
C ASP A 86 3.28 19.46 -2.05
N VAL A 87 3.71 18.21 -2.22
CA VAL A 87 4.72 17.56 -1.36
C VAL A 87 6.14 18.10 -1.56
N SER A 88 6.36 19.09 -2.44
CA SER A 88 7.62 19.83 -2.47
C SER A 88 7.77 20.81 -1.30
N LYS A 89 6.66 21.20 -0.67
CA LYS A 89 6.66 22.19 0.40
C LYS A 89 7.19 21.58 1.71
N PRO A 90 8.09 22.26 2.44
CA PRO A 90 8.63 21.76 3.70
C PRO A 90 7.57 21.41 4.74
N GLU A 91 6.46 22.15 4.78
CA GLU A 91 5.32 21.90 5.68
C GLU A 91 4.59 20.57 5.41
N GLN A 92 4.75 19.99 4.22
CA GLN A 92 4.17 18.70 3.84
C GLN A 92 5.14 17.53 4.05
N ALA A 93 6.37 17.79 4.53
CA ALA A 93 7.40 16.77 4.64
C ALA A 93 7.06 15.68 5.67
N ASP A 94 6.40 16.04 6.77
CA ASP A 94 5.97 15.08 7.80
C ASP A 94 4.84 14.19 7.27
N PHE A 95 3.83 14.78 6.65
CA PHE A 95 2.73 14.05 6.00
C PHE A 95 3.24 13.11 4.89
N LEU A 96 4.17 13.57 4.04
CA LEU A 96 4.82 12.73 3.05
C LEU A 96 5.53 11.52 3.69
N ARG A 97 6.24 11.73 4.81
CA ARG A 97 6.93 10.67 5.54
C ARG A 97 5.95 9.67 6.16
N GLU A 98 4.82 10.13 6.68
CA GLU A 98 3.75 9.28 7.20
C GLU A 98 3.14 8.40 6.09
N VAL A 99 2.74 9.00 4.96
CA VAL A 99 2.21 8.24 3.82
C VAL A 99 3.23 7.24 3.28
N ALA A 100 4.51 7.64 3.20
CA ALA A 100 5.58 6.73 2.79
C ALA A 100 5.75 5.56 3.77
N ALA A 101 5.71 5.82 5.08
CA ALA A 101 5.80 4.77 6.09
C ALA A 101 4.62 3.79 5.99
N ASP A 102 3.40 4.28 5.78
CA ASP A 102 2.21 3.45 5.60
C ASP A 102 2.28 2.58 4.33
N ILE A 103 2.72 3.16 3.19
CA ILE A 103 2.95 2.39 1.96
C ILE A 103 3.99 1.29 2.21
N VAL A 104 5.12 1.63 2.83
CA VAL A 104 6.20 0.67 3.11
C VAL A 104 5.72 -0.45 4.04
N ALA A 105 4.98 -0.11 5.10
CA ALA A 105 4.41 -1.07 6.03
C ALA A 105 3.41 -2.00 5.32
N LEU A 106 2.54 -1.45 4.47
CA LEU A 106 1.56 -2.20 3.70
C LEU A 106 2.24 -3.17 2.71
N LEU A 107 3.22 -2.69 1.94
CA LEU A 107 4.02 -3.54 1.04
C LEU A 107 4.74 -4.65 1.82
N GLY A 108 5.24 -4.35 3.02
CA GLY A 108 5.84 -5.32 3.92
C GLY A 108 4.84 -6.40 4.37
N MET A 109 3.62 -6.01 4.73
CA MET A 109 2.55 -6.96 5.08
C MET A 109 2.18 -7.86 3.90
N ILE A 110 2.09 -7.30 2.69
CA ILE A 110 1.85 -8.06 1.46
C ILE A 110 2.98 -9.07 1.23
N ALA A 111 4.23 -8.62 1.28
CA ALA A 111 5.40 -9.48 1.06
C ALA A 111 5.47 -10.64 2.09
N ARG A 112 5.14 -10.36 3.36
CA ARG A 112 5.10 -11.35 4.45
C ARG A 112 3.82 -12.19 4.48
N ARG A 113 2.84 -11.92 3.61
CA ARG A 113 1.52 -12.59 3.58
C ARG A 113 0.75 -12.43 4.89
N THR A 114 0.79 -11.22 5.45
CA THR A 114 0.10 -10.89 6.70
C THR A 114 -0.92 -9.78 6.54
N LEU A 115 -1.26 -9.38 5.30
CA LEU A 115 -2.31 -8.40 5.04
C LEU A 115 -3.68 -9.06 5.20
N PRO A 116 -4.48 -8.70 6.22
CA PRO A 116 -5.82 -9.25 6.37
C PRO A 116 -6.76 -8.61 5.35
N VAL A 117 -7.41 -9.46 4.58
CA VAL A 117 -8.42 -9.12 3.58
C VAL A 117 -9.59 -10.05 3.82
N GLY A 118 -10.81 -9.56 3.65
CA GLY A 118 -11.97 -10.41 3.81
C GLY A 118 -13.27 -9.63 3.93
N ARG A 119 -14.13 -10.07 4.85
CA ARG A 119 -15.46 -9.50 5.02
C ARG A 119 -15.66 -9.00 6.43
N TRP A 120 -16.25 -7.81 6.54
CA TRP A 120 -16.79 -7.30 7.79
C TRP A 120 -18.27 -6.97 7.60
N ARG A 121 -19.14 -7.65 8.36
CA ARG A 121 -20.60 -7.56 8.20
C ARG A 121 -21.05 -7.78 6.74
N GLY A 122 -20.45 -8.77 6.08
CA GLY A 122 -20.75 -9.16 4.69
C GLY A 122 -20.18 -8.24 3.61
N ARG A 123 -19.39 -7.22 3.96
CA ARG A 123 -18.78 -6.28 3.00
C ARG A 123 -17.28 -6.47 2.87
N PRO A 124 -16.69 -6.26 1.67
CA PRO A 124 -15.25 -6.39 1.46
C PRO A 124 -14.49 -5.42 2.37
N ALA A 125 -13.41 -5.89 2.98
CA ALA A 125 -12.62 -5.08 3.90
C ALA A 125 -11.13 -5.43 3.88
N PHE A 126 -10.31 -4.45 4.28
CA PHE A 126 -8.90 -4.60 4.63
C PHE A 126 -8.67 -4.18 6.08
N VAL A 127 -7.61 -4.72 6.67
CA VAL A 127 -6.95 -4.10 7.82
C VAL A 127 -5.56 -3.66 7.38
N VAL A 128 -5.30 -2.35 7.40
CA VAL A 128 -4.08 -1.71 6.89
C VAL A 128 -3.34 -1.00 8.03
N PRO A 129 -2.03 -0.77 7.90
CA PRO A 129 -1.29 0.04 8.86
C PRO A 129 -1.76 1.51 8.81
N ASP A 130 -1.62 2.20 9.93
CA ASP A 130 -1.92 3.62 10.14
C ASP A 130 -0.95 4.14 11.21
N GLY A 131 0.30 4.39 10.81
CA GLY A 131 1.42 4.58 11.73
C GLY A 131 1.65 3.34 12.62
N GLU A 132 1.61 3.52 13.95
CA GLU A 132 1.72 2.43 14.93
C GLU A 132 0.39 1.69 15.18
N ARG A 133 -0.70 2.16 14.56
CA ARG A 133 -2.06 1.63 14.71
C ARG A 133 -2.49 0.86 13.48
N PHE A 134 -3.75 0.44 13.49
CA PHE A 134 -4.39 -0.25 12.39
C PHE A 134 -5.70 0.44 12.01
N ARG A 135 -6.00 0.42 10.72
CA ARG A 135 -7.26 0.92 10.17
C ARG A 135 -8.02 -0.22 9.52
N ARG A 136 -9.26 -0.47 9.96
CA ARG A 136 -10.17 -1.34 9.21
C ARG A 136 -10.89 -0.50 8.17
N VAL A 137 -10.66 -0.81 6.90
CA VAL A 137 -11.27 -0.13 5.77
C VAL A 137 -12.31 -1.06 5.16
N VAL A 138 -13.58 -0.65 5.22
CA VAL A 138 -14.72 -1.42 4.72
C VAL A 138 -15.26 -0.75 3.47
N ARG A 139 -15.33 -1.50 2.38
CA ARG A 139 -15.90 -1.05 1.11
C ARG A 139 -17.43 -1.00 1.23
N GLY A 140 -17.98 0.21 1.14
CA GLY A 140 -19.41 0.44 1.01
C GLY A 140 -19.89 0.34 -0.43
N ARG A 141 -21.21 0.51 -0.63
CA ARG A 141 -21.79 0.66 -1.97
C ARG A 141 -21.42 1.99 -2.61
N ILE A 142 -21.31 3.04 -1.78
CA ILE A 142 -20.89 4.38 -2.15
C ILE A 142 -19.76 4.75 -1.17
N GLY A 143 -18.52 4.69 -1.63
CA GLY A 143 -17.33 5.02 -0.83
C GLY A 143 -16.83 3.93 0.13
N CYS A 144 -15.84 4.29 0.94
CA CYS A 144 -15.24 3.44 1.98
C CYS A 144 -15.52 4.04 3.36
N ALA A 145 -15.71 3.18 4.36
CA ALA A 145 -15.71 3.57 5.76
C ALA A 145 -14.42 3.08 6.41
N ALA A 146 -13.79 3.91 7.22
CA ALA A 146 -12.57 3.56 7.95
C ALA A 146 -12.77 3.76 9.46
N ALA A 147 -12.22 2.85 10.25
CA ALA A 147 -12.14 2.97 11.70
C ALA A 147 -10.72 2.62 12.17
N GLY A 148 -10.20 3.38 13.14
CA GLY A 148 -8.88 3.18 13.73
C GLY A 148 -8.93 2.27 14.97
N PHE A 149 -7.85 1.52 15.18
CA PHE A 149 -7.68 0.54 16.26
C PHE A 149 -6.23 0.52 16.73
N ASP A 150 -6.01 0.39 18.04
CA ASP A 150 -4.66 0.30 18.59
C ASP A 150 -4.00 -1.07 18.35
N THR A 151 -4.81 -2.12 18.14
CA THR A 151 -4.28 -3.48 17.92
C THR A 151 -4.87 -4.14 16.67
N MET A 152 -4.08 -5.04 16.08
CA MET A 152 -4.53 -5.89 14.97
C MET A 152 -5.72 -6.77 15.38
N ALA A 153 -5.71 -7.29 16.61
CA ALA A 153 -6.78 -8.15 17.11
C ALA A 153 -8.13 -7.40 17.14
N ASP A 154 -8.14 -6.15 17.59
CA ASP A 154 -9.35 -5.33 17.64
C ASP A 154 -9.84 -4.96 16.23
N ALA A 155 -8.90 -4.64 15.33
CA ALA A 155 -9.23 -4.36 13.93
C ALA A 155 -9.89 -5.57 13.24
N LEU A 156 -9.48 -6.78 13.58
CA LEU A 156 -10.01 -8.04 13.05
C LEU A 156 -11.31 -8.51 13.74
N ALA A 157 -11.68 -7.94 14.89
CA ALA A 157 -12.81 -8.44 15.66
C ALA A 157 -14.12 -8.45 14.85
N GLY A 158 -14.77 -9.63 14.81
CA GLY A 158 -16.08 -9.84 14.18
C GLY A 158 -16.09 -9.85 12.65
N GLY A 159 -14.94 -10.07 12.00
CA GLY A 159 -14.85 -10.26 10.54
C GLY A 159 -14.32 -11.65 10.16
N ASP A 160 -14.57 -12.01 8.90
CA ASP A 160 -14.04 -13.20 8.25
C ASP A 160 -12.81 -12.79 7.46
N TRP A 161 -11.62 -13.17 7.91
CA TRP A 161 -10.36 -12.68 7.36
C TRP A 161 -9.50 -13.81 6.82
N PHE A 162 -8.75 -13.50 5.77
CA PHE A 162 -7.67 -14.32 5.24
C PHE A 162 -6.50 -13.43 4.85
N CYS A 163 -5.34 -14.03 4.60
CA CYS A 163 -4.19 -13.34 4.03
C CYS A 163 -3.94 -13.89 2.61
N PRO A 164 -3.89 -13.05 1.57
CA PRO A 164 -3.72 -13.51 0.20
C PRO A 164 -2.43 -14.30 0.00
N ASP A 165 -2.51 -15.47 -0.65
CA ASP A 165 -1.32 -16.20 -1.08
C ASP A 165 -0.88 -15.77 -2.49
N LEU A 166 0.20 -14.99 -2.51
CA LEU A 166 0.82 -14.48 -3.73
C LEU A 166 1.49 -15.58 -4.58
N SER A 167 1.77 -16.78 -4.03
CA SER A 167 2.34 -17.88 -4.82
C SER A 167 1.34 -18.63 -5.68
N SER A 168 0.04 -18.45 -5.43
CA SER A 168 -0.99 -19.09 -6.24
C SER A 168 -0.93 -18.57 -7.68
N ARG A 169 -0.76 -19.46 -8.65
CA ARG A 169 -0.97 -19.10 -10.06
C ARG A 169 -2.45 -18.76 -10.17
N GLY A 170 -2.77 -17.47 -10.23
CA GLY A 170 -4.15 -17.01 -10.42
C GLY A 170 -4.79 -17.84 -11.53
N VAL A 171 -5.93 -18.46 -11.24
CA VAL A 171 -6.68 -19.24 -12.22
C VAL A 171 -7.01 -18.29 -13.36
N ARG A 172 -6.32 -18.48 -14.50
CA ARG A 172 -6.70 -17.80 -15.74
C ARG A 172 -8.10 -18.33 -16.08
N ARG A 173 -9.07 -17.42 -16.15
CA ARG A 173 -10.28 -17.69 -16.93
C ARG A 173 -9.92 -17.52 -18.40
#